data_AF-A0A3N6CXZ9-F1
#
_entry.id   AF-A0A3N6CXZ9-F1
#
_cell.length_a   1.000
_cell.length_b   1.000
_cell.length_c   1.000
_cell.angle_alpha   90.00
_cell.angle_beta   90.00
_cell.angle_gamma   90.00
#
_symmetry.space_group_name_H-M   'P 1'
#
loop_
_entity.id
_entity.type
_entity.pdbx_description
1 polymer ?
#
loop_
_entity_poly.entity_id
_entity_poly.type
_entity_poly.pdbx_seq_one_letter_code
_entity_poly.pdbx_strand_id
1 'polypeptide(L)'
;MRDREPVQPCATRVPEERLRILLESIDARTLTFFGVDLSGIELSADDVDRSFGTGTPLSGAAQGLLLLAYGRRLPPGHLHGEPRDRFLTGQG
;
A
#
# COMPACT_ATOMS: atom_id res chain seq x y z
N MET A 1 37.26 -19.81 -11.61
CA MET A 1 36.77 -18.56 -11.00
C MET A 1 35.40 -18.27 -11.59
N ARG A 2 34.32 -18.60 -10.87
CA ARG A 2 33.00 -18.00 -11.13
C ARG A 2 32.77 -17.06 -9.96
N ASP A 3 32.60 -15.77 -10.25
CA ASP A 3 32.14 -14.80 -9.28
C ASP A 3 30.80 -15.29 -8.74
N ARG A 4 30.80 -15.66 -7.46
CA ARG A 4 29.59 -16.01 -6.73
C ARG A 4 28.97 -14.68 -6.33
N GLU A 5 28.08 -14.16 -7.17
CA GLU A 5 27.26 -12.99 -6.85
C GLU A 5 26.71 -13.13 -5.43
N PRO A 6 26.79 -12.09 -4.59
CA PRO A 6 26.24 -12.14 -3.25
C PRO A 6 24.73 -12.34 -3.38
N VAL A 7 24.28 -13.53 -2.98
CA VAL A 7 22.86 -13.85 -2.80
C VAL A 7 22.27 -12.82 -1.85
N GLN A 8 21.47 -11.91 -2.41
CA GLN A 8 20.73 -10.93 -1.62
C GLN A 8 19.92 -11.67 -0.55
N PRO A 9 19.88 -11.20 0.71
CA PRO A 9 19.15 -11.88 1.75
C PRO A 9 17.68 -12.00 1.32
N CYS A 10 17.21 -13.24 1.25
CA CYS A 10 15.85 -13.65 0.94
C CYS A 10 14.92 -13.21 2.10
N ALA A 11 14.73 -11.90 2.24
CA ALA A 11 13.76 -11.26 3.11
C ALA A 11 12.78 -10.52 2.18
N THR A 12 11.51 -10.81 2.35
CA THR A 12 10.37 -10.45 1.50
C THR A 12 10.07 -8.94 1.47
N ARG A 13 11.03 -8.09 1.12
CA ARG A 13 10.80 -6.66 0.95
C ARG A 13 10.55 -6.40 -0.52
N VAL A 14 9.29 -6.15 -0.86
CA VAL A 14 8.94 -5.69 -2.22
C VAL A 14 9.71 -4.39 -2.44
N PRO A 15 10.51 -4.28 -3.52
CA PRO A 15 11.31 -3.08 -3.72
C PRO A 15 10.39 -1.88 -3.96
N GLU A 16 10.77 -0.77 -3.34
CA GLU A 16 10.04 0.50 -3.29
C GLU A 16 9.70 0.99 -4.70
N GLU A 17 10.59 0.78 -5.67
CA GLU A 17 10.36 1.12 -7.07
C GLU A 17 9.16 0.36 -7.69
N ARG A 18 9.00 -0.93 -7.37
CA ARG A 18 7.83 -1.70 -7.83
C ARG A 18 6.56 -1.24 -7.12
N LEU A 19 6.67 -0.94 -5.83
CA LEU A 19 5.55 -0.42 -5.06
C LEU A 19 5.09 0.93 -5.63
N ARG A 20 6.03 1.82 -5.97
CA ARG A 20 5.76 3.11 -6.61
C ARG A 20 5.03 2.94 -7.94
N ILE A 21 5.54 2.09 -8.84
CA ILE A 21 4.90 1.83 -10.14
C ILE A 21 3.48 1.27 -9.97
N LEU A 22 3.30 0.31 -9.05
CA LEU A 22 1.99 -0.26 -8.77
C LEU A 22 1.04 0.77 -8.15
N LEU A 23 1.54 1.61 -7.22
CA LEU A 23 0.79 2.69 -6.60
C LEU A 23 0.36 3.69 -7.66
N GLU A 24 1.26 4.03 -8.60
CA GLU A 24 0.98 4.89 -9.75
C GLU A 24 -0.11 4.33 -10.67
N SER A 25 -0.13 3.01 -10.83
CA SER A 25 -1.16 2.29 -11.59
C SER A 25 -2.49 2.10 -10.84
N ILE A 26 -2.58 2.42 -9.55
CA ILE A 26 -3.86 2.46 -8.84
C ILE A 26 -4.66 3.66 -9.37
N ASP A 27 -5.85 3.35 -9.88
CA ASP A 27 -6.85 4.31 -10.32
C ASP A 27 -8.21 3.94 -9.71
N ALA A 28 -9.18 4.86 -9.76
CA ALA A 28 -10.57 4.63 -9.35
C ALA A 28 -11.17 3.34 -9.95
N ARG A 29 -10.77 2.97 -11.18
CA ARG A 29 -11.19 1.71 -11.79
C ARG A 29 -10.64 0.48 -11.06
N THR A 30 -9.36 0.50 -10.69
CA THR A 30 -8.72 -0.61 -9.94
C THR A 30 -9.40 -0.78 -8.59
N LEU A 31 -9.65 0.32 -7.90
CA LEU A 31 -10.37 0.32 -6.62
C LEU A 31 -11.79 -0.26 -6.76
N THR A 32 -12.53 0.17 -7.77
CA THR A 32 -13.85 -0.38 -8.10
C THR A 32 -13.78 -1.87 -8.41
N PHE A 33 -12.76 -2.30 -9.16
CA PHE A 33 -12.57 -3.71 -9.53
C PHE A 33 -12.30 -4.61 -8.32
N PHE A 34 -11.53 -4.13 -7.34
CA PHE A 34 -11.29 -4.85 -6.09
C PHE A 34 -12.38 -4.63 -5.03
N GLY A 35 -13.36 -3.76 -5.29
CA GLY A 35 -14.42 -3.43 -4.34
C GLY A 35 -13.93 -2.61 -3.14
N VAL A 36 -12.84 -1.85 -3.32
CA VAL A 36 -12.28 -0.97 -2.30
C VAL A 36 -12.87 0.42 -2.47
N ASP A 37 -13.53 0.90 -1.43
CA ASP A 37 -14.11 2.23 -1.39
C ASP A 37 -13.13 3.21 -0.72
N LEU A 38 -12.50 4.05 -1.54
CA LEU A 38 -11.65 5.17 -1.13
C LEU A 38 -12.32 6.52 -1.39
N SER A 39 -13.65 6.53 -1.51
CA SER A 39 -14.41 7.75 -1.72
C SER A 39 -14.16 8.72 -0.55
N GLY A 40 -13.59 9.88 -0.85
CA GLY A 40 -13.23 10.87 0.17
C GLY A 40 -11.99 10.52 1.00
N ILE A 41 -11.12 9.63 0.52
CA ILE A 41 -9.85 9.29 1.16
C ILE A 41 -8.69 9.67 0.24
N GLU A 42 -7.68 10.32 0.81
CA GLU A 42 -6.40 10.58 0.15
C GLU A 42 -5.38 9.55 0.64
N LEU A 43 -5.00 8.59 -0.19
CA LEU A 43 -3.91 7.67 0.13
C LEU A 43 -2.58 8.40 -0.01
N SER A 44 -1.76 8.41 1.03
CA SER A 44 -0.41 8.97 0.99
C SER A 44 0.59 7.90 1.40
N ALA A 45 1.53 7.55 0.53
CA ALA A 45 2.58 6.62 0.92
C ALA A 45 3.67 7.38 1.70
N ASP A 46 4.11 6.85 2.84
CA ASP A 46 5.21 7.45 3.60
C ASP A 46 6.58 7.18 2.94
N ASP A 47 6.67 6.01 2.31
CA ASP A 47 7.84 5.50 1.59
C ASP A 47 7.97 6.11 0.18
N VAL A 48 6.87 6.63 -0.36
CA VAL A 48 6.79 7.20 -1.71
C VAL A 48 6.01 8.49 -1.62
N ASP A 49 6.62 9.62 -1.98
CA ASP A 49 6.01 10.97 -2.00
C ASP A 49 4.94 11.10 -3.09
N ARG A 50 3.90 10.27 -3.03
CA ARG A 50 2.80 10.20 -4.00
C ARG A 50 1.51 10.02 -3.22
N SER A 51 0.60 10.97 -3.42
CA SER A 51 -0.74 10.94 -2.88
C SER A 51 -1.77 10.64 -3.98
N PHE A 52 -2.82 9.88 -3.65
CA PHE A 52 -3.90 9.52 -4.56
C PHE A 52 -5.26 9.73 -3.90
N GLY A 53 -6.13 10.46 -4.60
CA GLY A 53 -7.47 10.79 -4.11
C GLY A 53 -7.53 12.20 -3.50
N THR A 54 -8.69 12.51 -2.94
CA THR A 54 -8.98 13.80 -2.31
C THR A 54 -9.89 13.53 -1.11
N GLY A 55 -9.49 13.99 0.08
CA GLY A 55 -10.28 13.83 1.30
C GLY A 55 -9.41 13.57 2.53
N THR A 56 -9.79 12.63 3.39
CA THR A 56 -9.06 12.37 4.63
C THR A 56 -7.73 11.66 4.33
N PRO A 57 -6.58 12.22 4.74
CA PRO A 57 -5.28 11.62 4.48
C PRO A 57 -5.13 10.31 5.25
N LEU A 58 -4.91 9.24 4.51
CA LEU A 58 -4.54 7.91 4.99
C LEU A 58 -3.11 7.64 4.59
N SER A 59 -2.20 7.78 5.55
CA SER A 59 -0.78 7.55 5.36
C SER A 59 -0.40 6.11 5.66
N GLY A 60 0.58 5.54 4.96
CA GLY A 60 1.07 4.21 5.32
C GLY A 60 2.20 3.72 4.42
N ALA A 61 2.64 2.49 4.68
CA ALA A 61 3.61 1.85 3.80
C ALA A 61 2.97 1.62 2.42
N ALA A 62 3.70 1.91 1.33
CA ALA A 62 3.19 1.71 -0.04
C ALA A 62 2.70 0.27 -0.29
N GLN A 63 3.40 -0.72 0.27
CA GLN A 63 2.96 -2.13 0.26
C GLN A 63 1.62 -2.32 0.97
N GLY A 64 1.41 -1.65 2.10
CA GLY A 64 0.15 -1.73 2.82
C GLY A 64 -1.00 -1.10 2.07
N LEU A 65 -0.78 0.09 1.50
CA LEU A 65 -1.77 0.77 0.67
C LEU A 65 -2.12 -0.04 -0.58
N LEU A 66 -1.14 -0.71 -1.20
CA LEU A 66 -1.39 -1.62 -2.31
C LEU A 66 -2.23 -2.81 -1.87
N LEU A 67 -1.84 -3.50 -0.80
CA LEU A 67 -2.61 -4.63 -0.27
C LEU A 67 -4.07 -4.22 0.02
N LEU A 68 -4.27 -3.03 0.59
CA LEU A 68 -5.59 -2.43 0.83
C LEU A 68 -6.33 -2.15 -0.49
N ALA A 69 -5.67 -1.55 -1.48
CA ALA A 69 -6.24 -1.29 -2.81
C ALA A 69 -6.56 -2.59 -3.59
N TYR A 70 -5.90 -3.69 -3.26
CA TYR A 70 -6.19 -5.05 -3.73
C TYR A 70 -7.27 -5.78 -2.89
N GLY A 71 -7.93 -5.09 -1.95
CA GLY A 71 -9.00 -5.65 -1.11
C GLY A 71 -8.52 -6.48 0.08
N ARG A 72 -7.23 -6.40 0.43
CA ARG A 72 -6.64 -7.14 1.54
C ARG A 72 -6.58 -6.27 2.79
N ARG A 73 -7.02 -6.83 3.91
CA ARG A 73 -6.93 -6.18 5.22
C ARG A 73 -5.54 -6.33 5.82
N LEU A 74 -5.06 -5.30 6.51
CA LEU A 74 -3.73 -5.28 7.11
C LEU A 74 -3.77 -5.38 8.63
N PRO A 75 -2.74 -5.96 9.26
CA PRO A 75 -2.60 -5.88 10.70
C PRO A 75 -2.41 -4.42 11.16
N PRO A 76 -2.85 -4.10 12.39
CA PRO A 76 -2.65 -2.78 12.97
C PRO A 76 -1.15 -2.41 13.00
N GLY A 77 -0.83 -1.17 12.64
CA GLY A 77 0.54 -0.66 12.60
C GLY A 77 1.13 -0.44 11.20
N HIS A 78 0.43 -0.86 10.12
CA HIS A 78 0.85 -0.57 8.74
C HIS A 78 0.20 0.67 8.11
N LEU A 79 -0.86 1.19 8.76
CA LEU A 79 -1.66 2.32 8.29
C LEU A 79 -1.82 3.36 9.40
N HIS A 80 -1.74 4.61 9.01
CA HIS A 80 -1.83 5.81 9.83
C HIS A 80 -2.90 6.73 9.23
N GLY A 81 -3.63 7.44 10.07
CA GLY A 81 -4.77 8.26 9.66
C GLY A 81 -6.09 7.77 10.23
N GLU A 82 -7.10 8.62 10.17
CA GLU A 82 -8.42 8.40 10.76
C GLU A 82 -9.19 7.22 10.13
N PRO A 83 -9.23 7.05 8.78
CA PRO A 83 -10.03 5.99 8.17
C PRO A 83 -9.37 4.61 8.25
N ARG A 84 -8.18 4.48 8.84
CA ARG A 84 -7.42 3.22 8.89
C ARG A 84 -8.21 2.08 9.52
N ASP A 85 -9.02 2.38 10.53
CA ASP A 85 -9.78 1.39 11.30
C ASP A 85 -10.69 0.53 10.40
N ARG A 86 -11.28 1.14 9.36
CA ARG A 86 -12.12 0.47 8.36
C ARG A 86 -11.37 -0.60 7.54
N PHE A 87 -10.05 -0.49 7.44
CA PHE A 87 -9.22 -1.35 6.59
C PHE A 87 -8.28 -2.30 7.36
N LEU A 88 -8.25 -2.19 8.69
CA LEU A 88 -7.47 -3.10 9.53
C LEU A 88 -8.18 -4.45 9.69
N THR A 89 -7.41 -5.53 9.66
CA THR A 89 -7.89 -6.87 10.07
C THR A 89 -7.69 -6.95 11.58
N GLY A 90 -8.76 -6.68 12.35
CA GLY A 90 -8.71 -6.81 13.81
C GLY A 90 -9.64 -5.86 14.59
N GLN A 91 -10.93 -6.16 14.57
CA GLN A 91 -11.78 -6.05 15.75
C GLN A 91 -12.33 -7.47 15.98
N GLY A 92 -11.75 -8.18 16.95
CA GLY A 92 -12.02 -9.59 17.27
C GLY A 92 -10.97 -10.14 18.22
#